data_AF-A0A6L5Z6E7-F1
#
_entry.id   AF-A0A6L5Z6E7-F1
#
_cell.length_a   1.000
_cell.length_b   1.000
_cell.length_c   1.000
_cell.angle_alpha   90.00
_cell.angle_beta   90.00
_cell.angle_gamma   90.00
#
_symmetry.space_group_name_H-M   'P 1'
#
loop_
_entity.id
_entity.type
_entity.pdbx_description
1 polymer ?
#
loop_
_entity_poly.entity_id
_entity_poly.type
_entity_poly.pdbx_seq_one_letter_code
_entity_poly.pdbx_strand_id
1 'polypeptide(L)'
;IDKKYIYRMLGNRAYIGEAVHKGDSYPGEHDAIVDRETWDRVHAILQESPRKRAARTRADTPALLKGLLFGPDGAAFSPTHTRKGDRLYRYYVSQTVLKHGAGACPVGRVPAGEIEAAVVDQLRAVFRQPEIVAGTWKAARVHTDDITEADTRVALQQLDPLWDELFPAEQARIVALLVERVDIGAEGLNVRLRMDGLAALAREITSDIGAAA
;
A
#
# COMPACT_ATOMS: atom_id res chain seq x y z
N ILE A 1 -13.00 15.32 6.11
CA ILE A 1 -12.03 16.14 5.36
C ILE A 1 -12.33 15.98 3.87
N ASP A 2 -12.47 17.06 3.10
CA ASP A 2 -12.80 16.97 1.66
C ASP A 2 -11.56 17.20 0.77
N LYS A 3 -11.67 16.85 -0.51
CA LYS A 3 -10.57 17.03 -1.48
C LYS A 3 -10.14 18.50 -1.59
N LYS A 4 -11.06 19.45 -1.59
CA LYS A 4 -10.77 20.88 -1.75
C LYS A 4 -9.98 21.43 -0.56
N TYR A 5 -10.24 20.89 0.62
CA TYR A 5 -9.55 21.18 1.87
C TYR A 5 -8.10 20.71 1.81
N ILE A 6 -7.85 19.48 1.35
CA ILE A 6 -6.48 18.95 1.19
C ILE A 6 -5.67 19.80 0.21
N TYR A 7 -6.23 20.17 -0.94
CA TYR A 7 -5.52 21.04 -1.90
C TYR A 7 -5.21 22.43 -1.34
N ARG A 8 -6.09 22.97 -0.48
CA ARG A 8 -5.85 24.25 0.20
C ARG A 8 -4.74 24.12 1.24
N MET A 9 -4.73 23.01 1.98
CA MET A 9 -3.68 22.70 2.95
C MET A 9 -2.33 22.58 2.25
N LEU A 10 -2.23 21.75 1.21
CA LEU A 10 -0.98 21.56 0.47
C LEU A 10 -0.45 22.83 -0.22
N GLY A 11 -1.31 23.82 -0.48
CA GLY A 11 -0.93 25.12 -1.03
C GLY A 11 -0.68 26.22 0.01
N ASN A 12 -0.79 25.92 1.31
CA ASN A 12 -0.63 26.92 2.37
C ASN A 12 0.85 27.22 2.66
N ARG A 13 1.33 28.37 2.19
CA ARG A 13 2.73 28.79 2.34
C ARG A 13 3.13 29.08 3.80
N ALA A 14 2.17 29.12 4.72
CA ALA A 14 2.49 29.15 6.15
C ALA A 14 3.39 27.96 6.56
N TYR A 15 3.28 26.80 5.91
CA TYR A 15 4.08 25.64 6.26
C TYR A 15 5.58 25.77 5.96
N ILE A 16 5.97 26.71 5.09
CA ILE A 16 7.37 27.04 4.76
C ILE A 16 7.83 28.35 5.43
N GLY A 17 7.13 28.79 6.48
CA GLY A 17 7.49 30.01 7.21
C GLY A 17 7.15 31.30 6.46
N GLU A 18 6.26 31.26 5.45
CA GLU A 18 5.86 32.45 4.69
C GLU A 18 4.46 32.94 5.09
N ALA A 19 4.26 34.25 5.08
CA ALA A 19 2.96 34.90 5.23
C ALA A 19 2.46 35.44 3.89
N VAL A 20 1.23 35.09 3.51
CA VAL A 20 0.62 35.53 2.25
C VAL A 20 -0.34 36.69 2.48
N HIS A 21 -0.12 37.81 1.80
CA HIS A 21 -1.03 38.95 1.80
C HIS A 21 -1.38 39.35 0.36
N LYS A 22 -2.68 39.33 0.03
CA LYS A 22 -3.22 39.72 -1.29
C LYS A 22 -2.54 39.05 -2.50
N GLY A 23 -2.01 37.84 -2.31
CA GLY A 23 -1.36 37.06 -3.36
C GLY A 23 0.18 37.13 -3.35
N ASP A 24 0.75 38.08 -2.61
CA ASP A 24 2.20 38.19 -2.42
C ASP A 24 2.64 37.42 -1.19
N SER A 25 3.81 36.81 -1.26
CA SER A 25 4.39 36.01 -0.18
C SER A 25 5.59 36.72 0.43
N TYR A 26 5.63 36.78 1.76
CA TYR A 26 6.68 37.43 2.54
C TYR A 26 7.24 36.45 3.58
N PRO A 27 8.50 36.60 4.02
CA PRO A 27 9.01 35.89 5.19
C PRO A 27 8.12 36.15 6.40
N GLY A 28 7.61 35.09 7.01
CA GLY A 28 6.85 35.13 8.26
C GLY A 28 7.79 35.11 9.47
N GLU A 29 7.22 35.39 10.64
CA GLU A 29 7.95 35.35 11.92
C GLU A 29 7.97 33.95 12.55
N HIS A 30 7.23 33.00 11.99
CA HIS A 30 7.15 31.63 12.47
C HIS A 30 8.10 30.71 11.73
N ASP A 31 8.62 29.71 12.44
CA ASP A 31 9.47 28.69 11.85
C ASP A 31 8.69 27.82 10.84
N ALA A 32 9.40 27.40 9.80
CA ALA A 32 8.86 26.46 8.82
C ALA A 32 8.60 25.10 9.47
N ILE A 33 7.44 24.52 9.17
CA ILE A 33 7.06 23.17 9.62
C ILE A 33 7.64 22.12 8.66
N VAL A 34 7.73 22.44 7.37
CA VAL A 34 8.36 21.59 6.34
C VAL A 34 9.46 22.36 5.62
N ASP A 35 10.52 21.64 5.26
CA ASP A 35 11.62 22.21 4.51
C ASP A 35 11.20 22.56 3.07
N ARG A 36 11.98 23.47 2.47
CA ARG A 36 11.69 23.99 1.13
C ARG A 36 11.80 22.91 0.05
N GLU A 37 12.69 21.94 0.21
CA GLU A 37 12.88 20.87 -0.77
C GLU A 37 11.65 19.96 -0.82
N THR A 38 11.11 19.57 0.35
CA THR A 38 9.87 18.80 0.46
C THR A 38 8.69 19.57 -0.12
N TRP A 39 8.58 20.87 0.18
CA TRP A 39 7.54 21.75 -0.38
C TRP A 39 7.58 21.79 -1.91
N ASP A 40 8.76 21.99 -2.49
CA ASP A 40 8.96 22.10 -3.93
C ASP A 40 8.65 20.77 -4.64
N ARG A 41 9.04 19.63 -4.04
CA ARG A 41 8.68 18.29 -4.55
C ARG A 41 7.15 18.09 -4.59
N VAL A 42 6.43 18.44 -3.52
CA VAL A 42 4.97 18.35 -3.49
C VAL A 42 4.34 19.24 -4.58
N HIS A 43 4.83 20.47 -4.73
CA HIS A 43 4.30 21.39 -5.73
C HIS A 43 4.61 20.93 -7.16
N ALA A 44 5.79 20.34 -7.42
CA ALA A 44 6.09 19.72 -8.69
C ALA A 44 5.08 18.61 -9.04
N ILE A 45 4.69 17.77 -8.06
CA ILE A 45 3.66 16.75 -8.23
C ILE A 45 2.28 17.38 -8.50
N LEU A 46 1.93 18.47 -7.80
CA LEU A 46 0.64 19.14 -7.99
C LEU A 46 0.51 19.83 -9.36
N GLN A 47 1.61 20.32 -9.93
CA GLN A 47 1.67 20.88 -11.29
C GLN A 47 1.41 19.82 -12.38
N GLU A 48 1.69 18.53 -12.10
CA GLU A 48 1.29 17.47 -13.02
C GLU A 48 -0.24 17.35 -13.08
N SER A 49 -0.77 17.31 -14.30
CA SER A 49 -2.21 17.13 -14.55
C SER A 49 -2.76 15.94 -13.75
N PRO A 50 -3.84 16.12 -12.96
CA PRO A 50 -4.47 15.03 -12.22
C PRO A 50 -4.82 13.83 -13.09
N ARG A 51 -5.14 14.06 -14.37
CA ARG A 51 -5.40 13.01 -15.35
C ARG A 51 -4.16 12.22 -15.74
N LYS A 52 -3.01 12.89 -15.91
CA LYS A 52 -1.72 12.22 -16.17
C LYS A 52 -1.22 11.46 -14.93
N ARG A 53 -1.37 12.04 -13.74
CA ARG A 53 -1.06 11.35 -12.47
C ARG A 53 -1.93 10.11 -12.27
N ALA A 54 -3.25 10.26 -12.40
CA ALA A 54 -4.18 9.13 -12.34
C ALA A 54 -3.89 8.11 -13.45
N ALA A 55 -3.52 8.54 -14.66
CA ALA A 55 -3.14 7.64 -15.74
C ALA A 55 -1.82 6.91 -15.46
N ARG A 56 -0.82 7.53 -14.81
CA ARG A 56 0.42 6.86 -14.40
C ARG A 56 0.15 5.85 -13.29
N THR A 57 -0.60 6.23 -12.26
CA THR A 57 -1.06 5.33 -11.19
C THR A 57 -1.95 4.19 -11.71
N ARG A 58 -2.74 4.42 -12.78
CA ARG A 58 -3.57 3.39 -13.43
C ARG A 58 -2.81 2.55 -14.45
N ALA A 59 -1.83 3.12 -15.16
CA ALA A 59 -0.94 2.39 -16.06
C ALA A 59 0.01 1.48 -15.27
N ASP A 60 0.46 1.96 -14.12
CA ASP A 60 1.11 1.20 -13.05
C ASP A 60 0.07 0.63 -12.08
N THR A 61 -1.04 0.03 -12.56
CA THR A 61 -1.82 -0.82 -11.64
C THR A 61 -0.87 -1.92 -11.21
N PRO A 62 -0.34 -1.90 -9.98
CA PRO A 62 0.61 -2.90 -9.57
C PRO A 62 -0.21 -4.18 -9.49
N ALA A 63 0.25 -5.19 -10.20
CA ALA A 63 -0.17 -6.53 -9.89
C ALA A 63 0.28 -6.79 -8.45
N LEU A 64 -0.65 -6.68 -7.50
CA LEU A 64 -0.41 -6.72 -6.05
C LEU A 64 0.39 -7.95 -5.65
N LEU A 65 0.15 -9.06 -6.34
CA LEU A 65 0.75 -10.37 -6.09
C LEU A 65 1.85 -10.72 -7.08
N LYS A 66 2.38 -9.75 -7.84
CA LYS A 66 3.47 -9.98 -8.79
C LYS A 66 4.69 -10.55 -8.07
N GLY A 67 5.09 -11.76 -8.46
CA GLY A 67 6.22 -12.46 -7.85
C GLY A 67 5.91 -13.13 -6.51
N LEU A 68 4.68 -13.02 -6.01
CA LEU A 68 4.23 -13.63 -4.74
C LEU A 68 3.28 -14.81 -4.96
N LEU A 69 2.62 -14.89 -6.12
CA LEU A 69 1.60 -15.91 -6.42
C LEU A 69 2.18 -17.13 -7.12
N PHE A 70 1.84 -18.33 -6.64
CA PHE A 70 2.32 -19.61 -7.16
C PHE A 70 1.23 -20.68 -7.21
N GLY A 71 1.31 -21.54 -8.22
CA GLY A 71 0.38 -22.64 -8.44
C GLY A 71 0.74 -23.94 -7.72
N PRO A 72 -0.12 -24.97 -7.86
CA PRO A 72 0.08 -26.28 -7.24
C PRO A 72 1.28 -27.05 -7.85
N ASP A 73 1.70 -26.67 -9.05
CA ASP A 73 2.90 -27.15 -9.73
C ASP A 73 4.18 -26.43 -9.27
N GLY A 74 4.08 -25.52 -8.29
CA GLY A 74 5.17 -24.68 -7.79
C GLY A 74 5.55 -23.54 -8.74
N ALA A 75 4.90 -23.43 -9.90
CA ALA A 75 5.22 -22.38 -10.87
C ALA A 75 4.63 -21.04 -10.45
N ALA A 76 5.40 -19.98 -10.65
CA ALA A 76 4.93 -18.62 -10.40
C ALA A 76 3.81 -18.24 -11.38
N PHE A 77 2.93 -17.36 -10.93
CA PHE A 77 1.88 -16.77 -11.74
C PHE A 77 2.27 -15.35 -12.14
N SER A 78 2.17 -15.07 -13.44
CA SER A 78 2.51 -13.77 -14.01
C SER A 78 1.24 -12.94 -14.27
N PRO A 79 1.24 -11.64 -13.94
CA PRO A 79 0.12 -10.77 -14.27
C PRO A 79 0.03 -10.57 -15.78
N THR A 80 -1.18 -10.68 -16.29
CA THR A 80 -1.53 -10.48 -17.70
C THR A 80 -2.82 -9.69 -17.77
N HIS A 81 -3.07 -9.05 -18.91
CA HIS A 81 -4.31 -8.34 -19.13
C HIS A 81 -4.77 -8.45 -20.57
N THR A 82 -6.07 -8.30 -20.78
CA THR A 82 -6.68 -8.17 -22.09
C THR A 82 -7.66 -7.00 -22.08
N ARG A 83 -7.84 -6.34 -23.21
CA ARG A 83 -8.84 -5.27 -23.38
C ARG A 83 -9.92 -5.73 -24.33
N LYS A 84 -11.18 -5.46 -23.97
CA LYS A 84 -12.34 -5.61 -24.86
C LYS A 84 -13.16 -4.32 -24.78
N GLY A 85 -13.12 -3.52 -25.85
CA GLY A 85 -13.64 -2.16 -25.82
C GLY A 85 -12.89 -1.30 -24.81
N ASP A 86 -13.63 -0.59 -23.95
CA ASP A 86 -13.07 0.23 -22.87
C ASP A 86 -12.76 -0.58 -21.59
N ARG A 87 -13.14 -1.87 -21.52
CA ARG A 87 -12.96 -2.69 -20.33
C ARG A 87 -11.61 -3.41 -20.34
N LEU A 88 -10.83 -3.20 -19.27
CA LEU A 88 -9.59 -3.92 -18.97
C LEU A 88 -9.88 -5.13 -18.08
N TYR A 89 -9.52 -6.32 -18.55
CA TYR A 89 -9.58 -7.57 -17.79
C TYR A 89 -8.18 -7.93 -17.34
N ARG A 90 -8.00 -8.19 -16.03
CA ARG A 90 -6.72 -8.51 -15.41
C ARG A 90 -6.74 -9.93 -14.87
N TYR A 91 -5.67 -10.68 -15.11
CA TYR A 91 -5.52 -12.07 -14.69
C TYR A 91 -4.10 -12.35 -14.23
N TYR A 92 -3.96 -13.31 -13.33
CA TYR A 92 -2.69 -14.00 -13.12
C TYR A 92 -2.71 -15.33 -13.86
N VAL A 93 -1.63 -15.66 -14.59
CA VAL A 93 -1.53 -16.87 -15.41
C VAL A 93 -0.32 -17.68 -14.98
N SER A 94 -0.47 -18.98 -14.82
CA SER A 94 0.63 -19.90 -14.54
C SER A 94 1.71 -19.77 -15.60
N GLN A 95 2.97 -19.63 -15.19
CA GLN A 95 4.10 -19.70 -16.11
C GLN A 95 4.18 -21.05 -16.84
N THR A 96 3.72 -22.15 -16.22
CA THR A 96 3.63 -23.46 -16.85
C THR A 96 2.68 -23.42 -18.05
N VAL A 97 1.52 -22.77 -17.90
CA VAL A 97 0.57 -22.60 -19.03
C VAL A 97 1.11 -21.67 -20.10
N LEU A 98 1.82 -20.60 -19.73
CA LEU A 98 2.45 -19.72 -20.70
C LEU A 98 3.54 -20.41 -21.54
N LYS A 99 4.26 -21.39 -20.95
CA LYS A 99 5.35 -22.12 -21.62
C LYS A 99 4.88 -23.38 -22.37
N HIS A 100 3.94 -24.12 -21.79
CA HIS A 100 3.55 -25.46 -22.26
C HIS A 100 2.12 -25.54 -22.80
N GLY A 101 1.37 -24.43 -22.76
CA GLY A 101 0.02 -24.35 -23.30
C GLY A 101 -1.08 -24.70 -22.30
N ALA A 102 -2.32 -24.67 -22.79
CA ALA A 102 -3.51 -24.91 -21.98
C ALA A 102 -3.53 -26.35 -21.43
N GLY A 103 -4.00 -26.51 -20.19
CA GLY A 103 -4.07 -27.81 -19.50
C GLY A 103 -2.78 -28.24 -18.80
N ALA A 104 -1.67 -27.52 -18.98
CA ALA A 104 -0.40 -27.85 -18.33
C ALA A 104 -0.36 -27.54 -16.81
N CYS A 105 -1.32 -26.76 -16.30
CA CYS A 105 -1.49 -26.47 -14.88
C CYS A 105 -2.97 -26.62 -14.52
N PRO A 106 -3.33 -27.28 -13.40
CA PRO A 106 -4.73 -27.48 -12.99
C PRO A 106 -5.52 -26.18 -12.80
N VAL A 107 -4.88 -25.12 -12.29
CA VAL A 107 -5.52 -23.81 -12.05
C VAL A 107 -5.44 -22.92 -13.28
N GLY A 108 -4.26 -22.86 -13.92
CA GLY A 108 -4.02 -22.19 -15.20
C GLY A 108 -4.11 -20.66 -15.19
N ARG A 109 -5.25 -20.06 -14.83
CA ARG A 109 -5.50 -18.60 -14.84
C ARG A 109 -6.51 -18.22 -13.77
N VAL A 110 -6.25 -17.13 -13.04
CA VAL A 110 -7.16 -16.58 -12.02
C VAL A 110 -7.45 -15.09 -12.25
N PRO A 111 -8.68 -14.60 -12.00
CA PRO A 111 -9.01 -13.18 -12.07
C PRO A 111 -8.22 -12.37 -11.04
N ALA A 112 -7.54 -11.30 -11.45
CA ALA A 112 -6.69 -10.52 -10.54
C ALA A 112 -7.51 -9.84 -9.43
N GLY A 113 -8.68 -9.27 -9.76
CA GLY A 113 -9.50 -8.59 -8.75
C GLY A 113 -9.96 -9.50 -7.62
N GLU A 114 -10.35 -10.74 -7.93
CA GLU A 114 -10.84 -11.70 -6.94
C GLU A 114 -9.70 -12.22 -6.05
N ILE A 115 -8.57 -12.62 -6.64
CA ILE A 115 -7.44 -13.14 -5.85
C ILE A 115 -6.77 -12.06 -5.00
N GLU A 116 -6.66 -10.83 -5.54
CA GLU A 116 -6.10 -9.70 -4.80
C GLU A 116 -6.99 -9.34 -3.61
N ALA A 117 -8.31 -9.27 -3.80
CA ALA A 117 -9.26 -9.04 -2.72
C ALA A 117 -9.19 -10.14 -1.65
N ALA A 118 -9.16 -11.41 -2.04
CA ALA A 118 -9.06 -12.53 -1.10
C ALA A 118 -7.77 -12.47 -0.24
N VAL A 119 -6.63 -12.13 -0.85
CA VAL A 119 -5.36 -11.97 -0.11
C VAL A 119 -5.45 -10.80 0.87
N VAL A 120 -5.99 -9.66 0.43
CA VAL A 120 -6.16 -8.48 1.29
C VAL A 120 -7.07 -8.82 2.48
N ASP A 121 -8.22 -9.46 2.24
CA ASP A 121 -9.15 -9.83 3.30
C ASP A 121 -8.53 -10.81 4.30
N GLN A 122 -7.70 -11.75 3.84
CA GLN A 122 -6.95 -12.64 4.73
C GLN A 122 -5.91 -11.88 5.56
N LEU A 123 -5.18 -10.93 4.97
CA LEU A 123 -4.25 -10.06 5.71
C LEU A 123 -4.98 -9.26 6.80
N ARG A 124 -6.12 -8.67 6.46
CA ARG A 124 -6.98 -7.94 7.40
C ARG A 124 -7.42 -8.82 8.58
N ALA A 125 -7.84 -10.05 8.29
CA ALA A 125 -8.22 -11.00 9.32
C ALA A 125 -7.05 -11.36 10.25
N VAL A 126 -5.85 -11.52 9.70
CA VAL A 126 -4.64 -11.84 10.49
C VAL A 126 -4.25 -10.68 11.40
N PHE A 127 -4.28 -9.42 10.95
CA PHE A 127 -3.93 -8.28 11.82
C PHE A 127 -4.85 -8.09 13.02
N ARG A 128 -6.07 -8.65 12.97
CA ARG A 128 -7.02 -8.62 14.08
C ARG A 128 -6.77 -9.72 15.11
N GLN A 129 -5.87 -10.67 14.85
CA GLN A 129 -5.58 -11.78 15.77
C GLN A 129 -4.78 -11.30 17.00
N PRO A 130 -5.18 -11.67 18.24
CA PRO A 130 -4.50 -11.25 19.47
C PRO A 130 -3.01 -11.58 19.49
N GLU A 131 -2.61 -12.70 18.91
CA GLU A 131 -1.22 -13.17 18.85
C GLU A 131 -0.35 -12.25 17.98
N ILE A 132 -0.91 -11.76 16.87
CA ILE A 132 -0.23 -10.81 15.98
C ILE A 132 -0.09 -9.46 16.66
N VAL A 133 -1.13 -8.99 17.34
CA VAL A 133 -1.08 -7.73 18.11
C VAL A 133 0.00 -7.82 19.20
N ALA A 134 0.00 -8.89 19.99
CA ALA A 134 0.96 -9.09 21.08
C ALA A 134 2.39 -9.28 20.55
N GLY A 135 2.57 -10.01 19.44
CA GLY A 135 3.86 -10.19 18.78
C GLY A 135 4.41 -8.88 18.20
N THR A 136 3.55 -8.10 17.55
CA THR A 136 3.89 -6.79 16.98
C THR A 136 4.28 -5.81 18.09
N TRP A 137 3.54 -5.78 19.20
CA TRP A 137 3.88 -4.97 20.36
C TRP A 137 5.25 -5.35 20.95
N LYS A 138 5.49 -6.65 21.16
CA LYS A 138 6.78 -7.15 21.67
C LYS A 138 7.95 -6.78 20.74
N ALA A 139 7.75 -6.81 19.42
CA ALA A 139 8.77 -6.43 18.46
C ALA A 139 8.98 -4.90 18.42
N ALA A 140 7.91 -4.12 18.51
CA ALA A 140 7.95 -2.67 18.48
C ALA A 140 8.64 -2.09 19.73
N ARG A 141 8.36 -2.62 20.93
CA ARG A 141 8.95 -2.09 22.18
C ARG A 141 10.47 -2.18 22.24
N VAL A 142 11.10 -3.06 21.44
CA VAL A 142 12.57 -3.16 21.38
C VAL A 142 13.20 -1.87 20.84
N HIS A 143 12.43 -1.06 20.11
CA HIS A 143 12.91 0.15 19.43
C HIS A 143 12.26 1.43 19.97
N THR A 144 11.16 1.31 20.72
CA THR A 144 10.41 2.45 21.27
C THR A 144 9.82 2.06 22.63
N ASP A 145 10.32 2.64 23.72
CA ASP A 145 9.96 2.24 25.10
C ASP A 145 8.52 2.63 25.52
N ASP A 146 7.86 3.53 24.79
CA ASP A 146 6.60 4.18 25.24
C ASP A 146 5.33 3.65 24.54
N ILE A 147 5.42 2.53 23.80
CA ILE A 147 4.26 1.96 23.09
C ILE A 147 3.56 0.91 23.95
N THR A 148 2.27 1.11 24.24
CA THR A 148 1.46 0.09 24.91
C THR A 148 0.88 -0.94 23.94
N GLU A 149 0.51 -2.12 24.46
CA GLU A 149 -0.17 -3.15 23.66
C GLU A 149 -1.53 -2.64 23.13
N ALA A 150 -2.21 -1.78 23.90
CA ALA A 150 -3.47 -1.16 23.50
C ALA A 150 -3.28 -0.21 22.31
N ASP A 151 -2.22 0.61 22.31
CA ASP A 151 -1.90 1.51 21.20
C ASP A 151 -1.55 0.73 19.93
N THR A 152 -0.80 -0.37 20.07
CA THR A 152 -0.46 -1.27 18.96
C THR A 152 -1.73 -1.89 18.35
N ARG A 153 -2.68 -2.32 19.20
CA ARG A 153 -3.96 -2.85 18.75
C ARG A 153 -4.76 -1.81 17.98
N VAL A 154 -4.85 -0.59 18.49
CA VAL A 154 -5.57 0.51 17.84
C VAL A 154 -4.93 0.85 16.50
N ALA A 155 -3.61 0.97 16.44
CA ALA A 155 -2.87 1.25 15.20
C ALA A 155 -3.10 0.17 14.13
N LEU A 156 -3.04 -1.12 14.51
CA LEU A 156 -3.32 -2.23 13.59
C LEU A 156 -4.78 -2.25 13.12
N GLN A 157 -5.72 -1.86 13.97
CA GLN A 157 -7.14 -1.73 13.59
C GLN A 157 -7.41 -0.53 12.68
N GLN A 158 -6.64 0.56 12.81
CA GLN A 158 -6.73 1.73 11.95
C GLN A 158 -6.13 1.50 10.56
N LEU A 159 -5.32 0.45 10.38
CA LEU A 159 -4.78 0.07 9.07
C LEU A 159 -5.89 -0.28 8.06
N ASP A 160 -7.00 -0.84 8.53
CA ASP A 160 -8.11 -1.29 7.69
C ASP A 160 -8.80 -0.17 6.90
N PRO A 161 -9.31 0.90 7.56
CA PRO A 161 -9.88 2.04 6.84
C PRO A 161 -8.84 2.83 6.05
N LEU A 162 -7.56 2.78 6.44
CA LEU A 162 -6.48 3.43 5.69
C LEU A 162 -6.15 2.68 4.40
N TRP A 163 -6.27 1.35 4.38
CA TRP A 163 -5.90 0.51 3.25
C TRP A 163 -6.52 0.97 1.92
N ASP A 164 -7.81 1.28 1.93
CA ASP A 164 -8.55 1.67 0.72
C ASP A 164 -8.24 3.10 0.26
N GLU A 165 -7.67 3.93 1.16
CA GLU A 165 -7.20 5.28 0.87
C GLU A 165 -5.73 5.30 0.38
N LEU A 166 -5.00 4.19 0.54
CA LEU A 166 -3.63 4.06 0.05
C LEU A 166 -3.58 4.06 -1.48
N PHE A 167 -2.55 4.71 -2.02
CA PHE A 167 -2.25 4.58 -3.45
C PHE A 167 -1.93 3.11 -3.78
N PRO A 168 -2.29 2.60 -4.98
CA PRO A 168 -2.03 1.22 -5.36
C PRO A 168 -0.57 0.78 -5.17
N ALA A 169 0.39 1.65 -5.49
CA ALA A 169 1.81 1.38 -5.30
C ALA A 169 2.17 1.12 -3.82
N GLU A 170 1.52 1.83 -2.89
CA GLU A 170 1.74 1.66 -1.46
C GLU A 170 1.08 0.38 -0.94
N GLN A 171 -0.12 0.05 -1.40
CA GLN A 171 -0.73 -1.27 -1.14
C GLN A 171 0.21 -2.40 -1.59
N ALA A 172 0.81 -2.28 -2.78
CA ALA A 172 1.76 -3.25 -3.30
C ALA A 172 3.06 -3.33 -2.50
N ARG A 173 3.60 -2.19 -2.04
CA ARG A 173 4.77 -2.16 -1.15
C ARG A 173 4.47 -2.89 0.16
N ILE A 174 3.35 -2.57 0.80
CA ILE A 174 2.96 -3.17 2.08
C ILE A 174 2.71 -4.66 1.92
N VAL A 175 1.98 -5.11 0.88
CA VAL A 175 1.83 -6.55 0.60
C VAL A 175 3.18 -7.23 0.40
N ALA A 176 4.11 -6.64 -0.35
CA ALA A 176 5.43 -7.23 -0.57
C ALA A 176 6.31 -7.29 0.70
N LEU A 177 6.06 -6.42 1.68
CA LEU A 177 6.72 -6.45 2.99
C LEU A 177 6.16 -7.56 3.88
N LEU A 178 4.85 -7.79 3.83
CA LEU A 178 4.15 -8.68 4.75
C LEU A 178 3.98 -10.10 4.22
N VAL A 179 3.80 -10.26 2.92
CA VAL A 179 3.53 -11.55 2.28
C VAL A 179 4.83 -12.12 1.74
N GLU A 180 5.18 -13.29 2.23
CA GLU A 180 6.29 -14.07 1.68
C GLU A 180 5.87 -14.76 0.40
N ARG A 181 4.70 -15.42 0.44
CA ARG A 181 4.24 -16.30 -0.63
C ARG A 181 2.73 -16.53 -0.57
N VAL A 182 2.12 -16.64 -1.73
CA VAL A 182 0.70 -16.95 -1.93
C VAL A 182 0.61 -18.21 -2.79
N ASP A 183 0.13 -19.31 -2.23
CA ASP A 183 -0.07 -20.59 -2.93
C ASP A 183 -1.55 -20.77 -3.27
N ILE A 184 -1.87 -20.94 -4.56
CA ILE A 184 -3.23 -21.27 -5.02
C ILE A 184 -3.34 -22.75 -5.38
N GLY A 185 -4.44 -23.36 -4.98
CA GLY A 185 -4.83 -24.72 -5.34
C GLY A 185 -6.26 -24.76 -5.90
N ALA A 186 -6.73 -25.94 -6.27
CA ALA A 186 -8.10 -26.12 -6.77
C ALA A 186 -9.16 -25.84 -5.69
N GLU A 187 -8.83 -26.11 -4.42
CA GLU A 187 -9.76 -26.05 -3.28
C GLU A 187 -9.60 -24.76 -2.44
N GLY A 188 -8.63 -23.89 -2.76
CA GLY A 188 -8.42 -22.69 -1.98
C GLY A 188 -7.06 -22.02 -2.16
N LEU A 189 -6.77 -21.13 -1.21
CA LEU A 189 -5.59 -20.28 -1.18
C LEU A 189 -4.89 -20.40 0.18
N ASN A 190 -3.56 -20.35 0.17
CA ASN A 190 -2.75 -20.22 1.37
C ASN A 190 -1.81 -19.01 1.26
N VAL A 191 -1.79 -18.16 2.30
CA VAL A 191 -0.95 -16.95 2.38
C VAL A 191 0.07 -17.14 3.50
N ARG A 192 1.35 -17.10 3.15
CA ARG A 192 2.47 -17.16 4.09
C ARG A 192 2.99 -15.75 4.36
N LEU A 193 3.14 -15.42 5.64
CA LEU A 193 3.52 -14.08 6.08
C LEU A 193 4.97 -14.03 6.55
N ARG A 194 5.62 -12.88 6.32
CA ARG A 194 6.93 -12.57 6.86
C ARG A 194 6.79 -12.08 8.29
N MET A 195 7.40 -12.79 9.23
CA MET A 195 7.43 -12.41 10.64
C MET A 195 8.14 -11.06 10.85
N ASP A 196 9.23 -10.81 10.12
CA ASP A 196 9.98 -9.54 10.20
C ASP A 196 9.23 -8.37 9.54
N GLY A 197 8.34 -8.66 8.59
CA GLY A 197 7.55 -7.66 7.86
C GLY A 197 6.56 -6.92 8.74
N LEU A 198 5.96 -7.62 9.72
CA LEU A 198 5.05 -7.04 10.71
C LEU A 198 5.76 -6.01 11.60
N ALA A 199 6.97 -6.35 12.08
CA ALA A 199 7.77 -5.46 12.91
C ALA A 199 8.30 -4.25 12.12
N ALA A 200 8.63 -4.41 10.84
CA ALA A 200 9.00 -3.30 9.97
C ALA A 200 7.83 -2.35 9.73
N LEU A 201 6.64 -2.88 9.38
CA LEU A 201 5.45 -2.08 9.14
C LEU A 201 5.01 -1.31 10.39
N ALA A 202 5.02 -1.96 11.56
CA ALA A 202 4.66 -1.30 12.82
C ALA A 202 5.60 -0.12 13.15
N ARG A 203 6.91 -0.26 12.88
CA ARG A 203 7.87 0.85 13.06
C ARG A 203 7.56 2.02 12.13
N GLU A 204 7.29 1.76 10.84
CA GLU A 204 6.96 2.81 9.87
C GLU A 204 5.69 3.57 10.25
N ILE A 205 4.62 2.85 10.63
CA ILE A 205 3.36 3.47 11.07
C ILE A 205 3.58 4.34 12.31
N THR A 206 4.38 3.86 13.27
CA THR A 206 4.62 4.60 14.52
C THR A 206 5.51 5.83 14.30
N SER A 207 6.47 5.77 13.37
CA SER A 207 7.29 6.95 13.02
C SER A 207 6.48 8.04 12.32
N ASP A 208 5.50 7.68 11.49
CA ASP A 208 4.62 8.65 10.84
C ASP A 208 3.61 9.28 11.83
N ILE A 209 3.16 8.52 12.83
CA ILE A 209 2.31 9.06 13.91
C ILE A 209 3.12 9.99 14.83
N GLY A 210 4.38 9.65 15.14
CA GLY A 210 5.25 10.46 16.00
C GLY A 210 5.80 11.74 15.34
N ALA A 211 5.93 11.77 14.02
CA ALA A 211 6.33 12.98 13.28
C ALA A 211 5.19 14.01 13.11
N ALA A 212 3.96 13.63 13.47
CA ALA A 212 2.77 14.49 13.41
C ALA A 212 2.36 15.08 14.78
N ALA A 213 3.17 14.86 15.84
CA ALA A 213 2.94 15.35 17.20
C ALA A 213 3.90 16.48 17.59
#